data_AF-A0A959CET1-F1
#
_entry.id   AF-A0A959CET1-F1
#
_cell.length_a   1.000
_cell.length_b   1.000
_cell.length_c   1.000
_cell.angle_alpha   90.00
_cell.angle_beta   90.00
_cell.angle_gamma   90.00
#
_symmetry.space_group_name_H-M   'P 1'
#
loop_
_entity.id
_entity.type
_entity.pdbx_description
1 polymer ?
#
loop_
_entity_poly.entity_id
_entity_poly.type
_entity_poly.pdbx_seq_one_letter_code
_entity_poly.pdbx_strand_id
1 'polypeptide(L)'
;MNFDFKNIVYLSLFFALATGLSSCVDLEFDEPPTTGTPLNVEANTTVAELKALYIPGKLTRIEDDLVIRGVVVADDRSGNFYRSFIFQDESAGIEVLINLTDYYNFFPIGRELAIDCQGLYLGEYNGIVQLGGYTYIENGSEQLGDIVDYN
;
A
#
# COMPACT_ATOMS: atom_id res chain seq x y z
N MET A 1 -38.75 30.23 49.09
CA MET A 1 -38.31 30.12 47.68
C MET A 1 -38.70 28.73 47.22
N ASN A 2 -39.71 28.62 46.35
CA ASN A 2 -40.13 27.33 45.79
C ASN A 2 -39.34 27.11 44.51
N PHE A 3 -38.42 26.15 44.51
CA PHE A 3 -37.69 25.77 43.31
C PHE A 3 -38.57 24.87 42.45
N ASP A 4 -38.95 25.39 41.28
CA ASP A 4 -39.85 24.70 40.35
C ASP A 4 -39.09 23.60 39.61
N PHE A 5 -39.43 22.34 39.88
CA PHE A 5 -38.65 21.15 39.50
C PHE A 5 -38.46 21.00 37.98
N LYS A 6 -39.37 21.59 37.18
CA LYS A 6 -39.27 21.63 35.70
C LYS A 6 -38.05 22.42 35.22
N ASN A 7 -37.70 23.52 35.88
CA ASN A 7 -36.56 24.36 35.47
C ASN A 7 -35.22 23.70 35.80
N ILE A 8 -35.17 22.85 36.84
CA ILE A 8 -34.00 22.04 37.20
C ILE A 8 -33.75 20.97 36.13
N VAL A 9 -34.81 20.33 35.61
CA VAL A 9 -34.69 19.33 34.53
C VAL A 9 -34.19 19.97 33.23
N TYR A 10 -34.74 21.13 32.84
CA TYR A 10 -34.27 21.86 31.64
C TYR A 10 -32.81 22.36 31.78
N LEU A 11 -32.41 22.78 32.97
CA LEU A 11 -31.03 23.22 33.25
C LEU A 11 -30.04 22.05 33.19
N SER A 12 -30.43 20.86 33.68
CA SER A 12 -29.63 19.64 33.56
C SER A 12 -29.52 19.13 32.11
N LEU A 13 -30.56 19.31 31.29
CA LEU A 13 -30.55 18.90 29.88
C LEU A 13 -29.69 19.83 29.00
N PHE A 14 -29.56 21.10 29.39
CA PHE A 14 -28.69 22.07 28.69
C PHE A 14 -27.21 21.86 29.02
N PHE A 15 -26.88 21.43 30.24
CA PHE A 15 -25.49 21.15 30.65
C PHE A 15 -24.95 19.84 30.04
N ALA A 16 -25.82 18.84 29.82
CA ALA A 16 -25.44 17.58 29.17
C ALA A 16 -25.10 17.73 27.67
N LEU A 17 -25.57 18.80 27.01
CA LEU A 17 -25.28 19.07 25.60
C LEU A 17 -23.93 19.77 25.38
N ALA A 18 -23.36 20.39 26.43
CA ALA A 18 -22.14 21.18 26.34
C ALA A 18 -20.83 20.35 26.43
N THR A 19 -20.88 19.10 26.89
CA THR A 19 -19.68 18.28 27.13
C THR A 19 -19.36 17.29 26.00
N GLY A 20 -20.06 17.37 24.85
CA GLY A 20 -20.03 16.32 23.82
C GLY A 20 -19.11 16.50 22.62
N LEU A 21 -18.37 17.62 22.48
CA LEU A 21 -17.66 17.93 21.22
C LEU A 21 -16.16 18.27 21.42
N SER A 22 -15.42 17.42 22.12
CA SER A 22 -13.95 17.53 22.15
C SER A 22 -13.27 16.17 21.94
N SER A 23 -13.53 15.55 20.78
CA SER A 23 -12.60 14.59 20.20
C SER A 23 -12.07 15.16 18.88
N CYS A 24 -11.26 16.22 18.97
CA CYS A 24 -10.28 16.45 17.91
C CYS A 24 -9.20 15.39 18.13
N VAL A 25 -9.17 14.39 17.25
CA VAL A 25 -7.96 13.58 17.09
C VAL A 25 -6.94 14.51 16.45
N ASP A 26 -5.84 14.78 17.14
CA ASP A 26 -4.68 15.39 16.51
C ASP A 26 -4.19 14.40 15.44
N LEU A 27 -4.43 14.73 14.17
CA LEU A 27 -3.95 13.98 13.01
C LEU A 27 -2.51 14.37 12.66
N GLU A 28 -1.67 14.62 13.68
CA GLU A 28 -0.22 14.68 13.47
C GLU A 28 0.25 13.24 13.23
N PHE A 29 0.06 12.79 11.99
CA PHE A 29 0.77 11.64 11.47
C PHE A 29 2.24 12.02 11.47
N ASP A 30 3.06 11.25 12.20
CA ASP A 30 4.50 11.34 12.11
C ASP A 30 4.86 11.11 10.63
N GLU A 31 5.19 12.19 9.91
CA GLU A 31 5.59 12.09 8.52
C GLU A 31 6.85 11.23 8.50
N PRO A 32 6.86 10.10 7.76
CA PRO A 32 8.03 9.25 7.71
C PRO A 32 9.22 10.10 7.26
N PRO A 33 10.39 9.97 7.90
CA PRO A 33 11.52 10.84 7.63
C PRO A 33 11.87 10.79 6.14
N THR A 34 11.93 11.96 5.50
CA THR A 34 12.36 12.16 4.09
C THR A 34 13.87 11.98 3.93
N THR A 35 14.43 10.94 4.57
CA THR A 35 15.85 10.63 4.50
C THR A 35 16.10 9.76 3.27
N GLY A 36 16.15 10.41 2.12
CA GLY A 36 16.51 9.77 0.86
C GLY A 36 17.05 10.82 -0.11
N THR A 37 18.13 10.47 -0.81
CA THR A 37 18.50 11.17 -2.05
C THR A 37 17.26 11.23 -2.94
N PRO A 38 16.91 12.39 -3.54
CA PRO A 38 15.79 12.46 -4.45
C PRO A 38 15.96 11.43 -5.56
N LEU A 39 14.92 10.61 -5.74
CA LEU A 39 14.88 9.58 -6.76
C LEU A 39 14.83 10.28 -8.13
N ASN A 40 15.90 10.18 -8.91
CA ASN A 40 16.03 10.82 -10.22
C ASN A 40 15.69 9.85 -11.37
N VAL A 41 14.68 9.00 -11.15
CA VAL A 41 14.17 8.04 -12.13
C VAL A 41 12.75 8.45 -12.46
N GLU A 42 12.50 8.73 -13.73
CA GLU A 42 11.16 9.11 -14.21
C GLU A 42 10.37 7.87 -14.60
N ALA A 43 9.09 7.85 -14.22
CA ALA A 43 8.16 6.82 -14.70
C ALA A 43 7.81 7.08 -16.17
N ASN A 44 7.64 5.99 -16.92
CA ASN A 44 7.15 6.04 -18.30
C ASN A 44 5.77 5.38 -18.47
N THR A 45 5.24 4.77 -17.41
CA THR A 45 3.90 4.21 -17.34
C THR A 45 3.33 4.34 -15.93
N THR A 46 2.01 4.31 -15.82
CA THR A 46 1.28 4.30 -14.54
C THR A 46 1.06 2.88 -14.02
N VAL A 47 0.80 2.73 -12.72
CA VAL A 47 0.45 1.43 -12.12
C VAL A 47 -0.84 0.87 -12.72
N ALA A 48 -1.82 1.73 -13.04
CA ALA A 48 -3.06 1.30 -13.67
C ALA A 48 -2.83 0.72 -15.07
N GLU A 49 -1.98 1.37 -15.88
CA GLU A 49 -1.60 0.88 -17.21
C GLU A 49 -0.79 -0.41 -17.12
N LEU A 50 0.17 -0.49 -16.21
CA LEU A 50 0.93 -1.71 -15.97
C LEU A 50 -0.01 -2.88 -15.62
N LYS A 51 -0.96 -2.67 -14.70
CA LYS A 51 -1.94 -3.70 -14.33
C LYS A 51 -2.84 -4.11 -15.49
N ALA A 52 -3.13 -3.21 -16.41
CA ALA A 52 -3.95 -3.50 -17.59
C ALA A 52 -3.27 -4.47 -18.57
N LEU A 53 -1.95 -4.68 -18.46
CA LEU A 53 -1.23 -5.68 -19.25
C LEU A 53 -1.52 -7.12 -18.78
N TYR A 54 -1.97 -7.32 -17.54
CA TYR A 54 -2.27 -8.65 -17.00
C TYR A 54 -3.39 -9.34 -17.79
N ILE A 55 -3.14 -10.58 -18.22
CA ILE A 55 -4.12 -11.43 -18.89
C ILE A 55 -4.70 -12.41 -17.86
N PRO A 56 -6.02 -12.37 -17.58
CA PRO A 56 -6.66 -13.25 -16.60
C PRO A 56 -6.33 -14.73 -16.82
N GLY A 57 -5.86 -15.39 -15.75
CA GLY A 57 -5.51 -16.80 -15.75
C GLY A 57 -4.16 -17.13 -16.39
N LYS A 58 -3.31 -16.13 -16.67
CA LYS A 58 -1.96 -16.33 -17.21
C LYS A 58 -0.95 -15.43 -16.51
N LEU A 59 0.22 -15.99 -16.22
CA LEU A 59 1.36 -15.15 -15.87
C LEU A 59 1.82 -14.41 -17.12
N THR A 60 1.92 -13.09 -17.02
CA THR A 60 2.20 -12.20 -18.15
C THR A 60 3.57 -11.58 -17.95
N ARG A 61 4.54 -11.97 -18.78
CA ARG A 61 5.86 -11.35 -18.78
C ARG A 61 5.79 -9.95 -19.40
N ILE A 62 6.42 -8.98 -18.75
CA ILE A 62 6.54 -7.61 -19.24
C ILE A 62 7.78 -7.55 -20.14
N GLU A 63 7.58 -7.36 -21.44
CA GLU A 63 8.67 -7.31 -22.43
C GLU A 63 9.21 -5.89 -22.65
N ASP A 64 8.33 -4.91 -22.48
CA ASP A 64 8.63 -3.50 -22.72
C ASP A 64 9.47 -2.92 -21.58
N ASP A 65 10.30 -1.92 -21.91
CA ASP A 65 11.08 -1.12 -20.97
C ASP A 65 10.12 -0.16 -20.22
N LEU A 66 9.47 -0.68 -19.18
CA LEU A 66 8.48 0.02 -18.38
C LEU A 66 9.02 0.31 -16.99
N VAL A 67 8.86 1.55 -16.55
CA VAL A 67 9.24 2.02 -15.23
C VAL A 67 8.03 2.67 -14.58
N ILE A 68 7.65 2.16 -13.40
CA ILE A 68 6.66 2.78 -12.52
C ILE A 68 7.36 3.49 -11.38
N ARG A 69 6.77 4.60 -10.91
CA ARG A 69 7.23 5.36 -9.75
C ARG A 69 6.07 5.65 -8.82
N GLY A 70 6.30 5.53 -7.53
CA GLY A 70 5.24 5.60 -6.53
C GLY A 70 5.79 5.39 -5.13
N VAL A 71 4.88 5.17 -4.18
CA VAL A 71 5.18 5.06 -2.75
C VAL A 71 4.73 3.71 -2.20
N VAL A 72 5.46 3.23 -1.19
CA VAL A 72 5.03 2.08 -0.39
C VAL A 72 3.91 2.53 0.55
N VAL A 73 2.73 1.91 0.47
CA VAL A 73 1.55 2.32 1.28
C VAL A 73 1.14 1.31 2.33
N ALA A 74 1.58 0.05 2.20
CA ALA A 74 1.35 -0.97 3.22
C ALA A 74 2.51 -1.97 3.25
N ASP A 75 2.88 -2.37 4.48
CA ASP A 75 3.90 -3.36 4.78
C ASP A 75 3.38 -4.43 5.76
N ASP A 76 4.21 -5.44 6.02
CA ASP A 76 3.87 -6.62 6.80
C ASP A 76 4.01 -6.47 8.31
N ARG A 77 4.13 -5.25 8.86
CA ARG A 77 4.26 -5.04 10.31
C ARG A 77 3.10 -5.60 11.12
N SER A 78 1.94 -5.81 10.49
CA SER A 78 0.75 -6.46 11.09
C SER A 78 0.64 -7.97 10.84
N GLY A 79 1.56 -8.56 10.07
CA GLY A 79 1.60 -9.99 9.71
C GLY A 79 0.76 -10.39 8.49
N ASN A 80 0.13 -9.44 7.79
CA ASN A 80 -0.77 -9.73 6.66
C ASN A 80 -0.10 -9.75 5.28
N PHE A 81 1.05 -9.10 5.09
CA PHE A 81 1.75 -8.97 3.80
C PHE A 81 3.10 -9.69 3.80
N TYR A 82 3.11 -10.94 4.26
CA TYR A 82 4.35 -11.71 4.39
C TYR A 82 5.10 -11.81 3.05
N ARG A 83 6.30 -11.22 2.97
CA ARG A 83 7.19 -11.20 1.78
C ARG A 83 6.70 -10.36 0.59
N SER A 84 5.74 -9.47 0.81
CA SER A 84 5.26 -8.52 -0.18
C SER A 84 4.98 -7.15 0.43
N PHE A 85 4.87 -6.12 -0.39
CA PHE A 85 4.38 -4.81 0.01
C PHE A 85 3.41 -4.25 -1.04
N ILE A 86 2.62 -3.24 -0.65
CA ILE A 86 1.75 -2.54 -1.59
C ILE A 86 2.45 -1.28 -2.08
N PHE A 87 2.68 -1.23 -3.39
CA PHE A 87 3.19 -0.07 -4.12
C PHE A 87 2.02 0.68 -4.75
N GLN A 88 2.01 2.00 -4.66
CA GLN A 88 0.92 2.82 -5.19
C GLN A 88 1.44 4.10 -5.83
N ASP A 89 0.89 4.44 -6.98
CA ASP A 89 0.95 5.78 -7.57
C ASP A 89 -0.44 6.46 -7.51
N GLU A 90 -0.59 7.60 -8.18
CA GLU A 90 -1.88 8.32 -8.22
C GLU A 90 -2.99 7.55 -8.96
N SER A 91 -2.64 6.55 -9.76
CA SER A 91 -3.56 5.80 -10.63
C SER A 91 -4.08 4.52 -10.00
N ALA A 92 -3.24 3.75 -9.31
CA ALA A 92 -3.60 2.45 -8.73
C ALA A 92 -2.54 1.93 -7.73
N GLY A 93 -2.93 0.92 -6.95
CA GLY A 93 -2.02 0.09 -6.17
C GLY A 93 -1.78 -1.29 -6.79
N ILE A 94 -0.57 -1.83 -6.59
CA ILE A 94 -0.14 -3.17 -6.99
C ILE A 94 0.63 -3.83 -5.83
N GLU A 95 0.48 -5.13 -5.67
CA GLU A 95 1.28 -5.90 -4.71
C GLU A 95 2.60 -6.31 -5.37
N VAL A 96 3.71 -6.05 -4.70
CA VAL A 96 5.06 -6.39 -5.16
C VAL A 96 5.63 -7.48 -4.28
N LEU A 97 5.99 -8.61 -4.89
CA LEU A 97 6.57 -9.77 -4.21
C LEU A 97 8.09 -9.62 -4.16
N ILE A 98 8.72 -9.67 -2.99
CA ILE A 98 10.17 -9.41 -2.88
C ILE A 98 10.97 -10.40 -2.03
N ASN A 99 10.34 -11.27 -1.23
CA ASN A 99 11.00 -12.34 -0.44
C ASN A 99 12.34 -11.98 0.21
N LEU A 100 12.49 -10.72 0.63
CA LEU A 100 13.64 -10.21 1.34
C LEU A 100 13.37 -10.30 2.83
N THR A 101 14.35 -10.83 3.57
CA THR A 101 14.29 -10.77 5.03
C THR A 101 14.53 -9.34 5.47
N ASP A 102 13.77 -8.87 6.46
CA ASP A 102 13.88 -7.51 6.99
C ASP A 102 13.66 -6.39 5.96
N TYR A 103 12.88 -6.67 4.91
CA TYR A 103 12.65 -5.74 3.81
C TYR A 103 12.05 -4.40 4.26
N TYR A 104 11.28 -4.39 5.35
CA TYR A 104 10.68 -3.18 5.91
C TYR A 104 11.73 -2.13 6.34
N ASN A 105 12.99 -2.52 6.56
CA ASN A 105 14.09 -1.59 6.77
C ASN A 105 14.51 -0.90 5.47
N PHE A 106 14.36 -1.58 4.33
CA PHE A 106 14.70 -1.10 2.99
C PHE A 106 13.52 -0.43 2.29
N PHE A 107 12.29 -0.81 2.61
CA PHE A 107 11.07 -0.29 1.98
C PHE A 107 10.01 0.06 3.04
N PRO A 108 10.31 0.98 4.00
CA PRO A 108 9.31 1.46 4.94
C PRO A 108 8.14 2.12 4.21
N ILE A 109 6.95 2.06 4.82
CA ILE A 109 5.79 2.83 4.38
C ILE A 109 6.17 4.32 4.22
N GLY A 110 5.72 4.93 3.13
CA GLY A 110 6.05 6.30 2.73
C GLY A 110 7.32 6.42 1.89
N ARG A 111 8.09 5.34 1.71
CA ARG A 111 9.26 5.36 0.82
C ARG A 111 8.83 5.48 -0.62
N GLU A 112 9.39 6.47 -1.30
CA GLU A 112 9.29 6.61 -2.76
C GLU A 112 10.28 5.66 -3.46
N LEU A 113 9.80 4.95 -4.48
CA LEU A 113 10.55 3.95 -5.25
C LEU A 113 10.23 4.08 -6.73
N ALA A 114 11.17 3.65 -7.56
CA ALA A 114 10.93 3.33 -8.96
C ALA A 114 11.29 1.86 -9.20
N ILE A 115 10.47 1.17 -9.98
CA ILE A 115 10.64 -0.24 -10.28
C ILE A 115 10.79 -0.38 -11.79
N ASP A 116 11.95 -0.88 -12.23
CA ASP A 116 12.12 -1.38 -13.59
C ASP A 116 11.33 -2.68 -13.71
N CYS A 117 10.32 -2.64 -14.56
CA CYS A 117 9.36 -3.72 -14.74
C CYS A 117 9.76 -4.66 -15.88
N GLN A 118 10.79 -4.35 -16.66
CA GLN A 118 11.18 -5.17 -17.79
C GLN A 118 11.65 -6.56 -17.33
N GLY A 119 11.05 -7.58 -17.91
CA GLY A 119 11.33 -8.97 -17.60
C GLY A 119 10.71 -9.50 -16.31
N LEU A 120 10.02 -8.64 -15.55
CA LEU A 120 9.15 -9.05 -14.44
C LEU A 120 7.86 -9.68 -14.98
N TYR A 121 7.11 -10.29 -14.07
CA TYR A 121 5.88 -11.01 -14.38
C TYR A 121 4.71 -10.44 -13.60
N LEU A 122 3.59 -10.27 -14.29
CA LEU A 122 2.29 -10.01 -13.68
C LEU A 122 1.55 -11.33 -13.46
N GLY A 123 1.03 -11.51 -12.26
CA GLY A 123 0.12 -12.59 -11.91
C GLY A 123 -1.06 -12.07 -11.12
N GLU A 124 -1.89 -12.98 -10.64
CA GLU A 124 -3.01 -12.64 -9.78
C GLU A 124 -3.21 -13.70 -8.70
N TYR A 125 -3.51 -13.21 -7.50
CA TYR A 125 -3.89 -14.04 -6.38
C TYR A 125 -5.12 -13.43 -5.69
N ASN A 126 -6.23 -14.17 -5.63
CA ASN A 126 -7.48 -13.75 -4.99
C ASN A 126 -8.03 -12.38 -5.49
N GLY A 127 -7.90 -12.11 -6.79
CA GLY A 127 -8.36 -10.90 -7.45
C GLY A 127 -7.38 -9.72 -7.37
N ILE A 128 -6.21 -9.91 -6.76
CA ILE A 128 -5.17 -8.88 -6.64
C ILE A 128 -4.10 -9.17 -7.68
N VAL A 129 -3.86 -8.21 -8.58
CA VAL A 129 -2.74 -8.27 -9.52
C VAL A 129 -1.44 -8.05 -8.75
N GLN A 130 -0.46 -8.93 -8.99
CA GLN A 130 0.83 -8.97 -8.31
C GLN A 130 1.97 -8.83 -9.32
N LEU A 131 3.06 -8.19 -8.90
CA LEU A 131 4.33 -8.09 -9.62
C LEU A 131 5.37 -9.01 -8.97
N GLY A 132 5.97 -9.89 -9.76
CA GLY A 132 6.97 -10.87 -9.33
C GLY A 132 8.13 -10.99 -10.31
N GLY A 133 9.21 -11.66 -9.89
CA GLY A 133 10.47 -11.70 -10.65
C GLY A 133 10.62 -12.87 -11.61
N TYR A 134 9.98 -14.01 -11.31
CA TYR A 134 10.15 -15.24 -12.09
C TYR A 134 8.92 -16.11 -12.02
N THR A 135 8.90 -17.20 -12.81
CA THR A 135 7.87 -18.23 -12.72
C THR A 135 8.47 -19.59 -12.38
N TYR A 136 7.71 -20.43 -11.69
CA TYR A 136 8.12 -21.79 -11.34
C TYR A 136 6.91 -22.73 -11.38
N ILE A 137 7.16 -24.03 -11.56
CA ILE A 137 6.10 -25.03 -11.52
C ILE A 137 5.96 -25.59 -10.11
N GLU A 138 4.78 -25.45 -9.53
CA GLU A 138 4.40 -26.09 -8.28
C GLU A 138 3.13 -26.91 -8.49
N ASN A 139 3.14 -28.17 -8.06
CA ASN A 139 2.01 -29.11 -8.22
C ASN A 139 1.46 -29.20 -9.66
N GLY A 140 2.30 -28.98 -10.67
CA GLY A 140 1.91 -29.03 -12.08
C GLY A 140 1.27 -27.75 -12.62
N SER A 141 1.25 -26.67 -11.84
CA SER A 141 0.77 -25.35 -12.26
C SER A 141 1.88 -24.31 -12.19
N GLU A 142 1.90 -23.38 -13.13
CA GLU A 142 2.82 -22.26 -13.12
C GLU A 142 2.43 -21.26 -12.03
N GLN A 143 3.39 -20.88 -11.20
CA GLN A 143 3.24 -19.96 -10.07
C GLN A 143 4.16 -18.75 -10.27
N LEU A 144 3.72 -17.61 -9.73
CA LEU A 144 4.52 -16.39 -9.69
C LEU A 144 5.51 -16.44 -8.51
N GLY A 145 6.77 -16.19 -8.80
CA GLY A 145 7.85 -16.03 -7.83
C GLY A 145 8.12 -14.57 -7.49
N ASP A 146 8.79 -14.36 -6.35
CA ASP A 146 9.23 -13.05 -5.90
C ASP A 146 10.30 -12.40 -6.79
N ILE A 147 10.47 -11.10 -6.64
CA ILE A 147 11.58 -10.36 -7.22
C ILE A 147 12.81 -10.65 -6.36
N VAL A 148 13.72 -11.44 -6.91
CA VAL A 148 15.03 -11.72 -6.30
C VAL A 148 15.99 -10.60 -6.68
N ASP A 149 16.68 -10.05 -5.69
CA ASP A 149 17.76 -9.09 -5.89
C ASP A 149 18.87 -9.79 -6.71
N TYR A 150 18.96 -9.49 -8.01
CA TYR A 150 20.10 -9.86 -8.82
C TYR A 150 21.22 -8.88 -8.46
N ASN A 151 22.01 -9.22 -7.42
CA ASN A 151 23.26 -8.55 -7.07
C ASN A 151 24.08 -8.12 -8.31
#